data_AF-A0A9P3LTP4-F1
#
_entry.id   AF-A0A9P3LTP4-F1
#
_cell.length_a   1.000
_cell.length_b   1.000
_cell.length_c   1.000
_cell.angle_alpha   90.00
_cell.angle_beta   90.00
_cell.angle_gamma   90.00
#
_symmetry.space_group_name_H-M   'P 1'
#
loop_
_entity.id
_entity.type
_entity.pdbx_description
1 polymer ?
#
loop_
_entity_poly.entity_id
_entity_poly.type
_entity_poly.pdbx_seq_one_letter_code
_entity_poly.pdbx_strand_id
1 'polypeptide(L)'
;MYVGPSEMTKPPRNIQARPIAFAVVDLTPDPSITGSNPSSQPPAKKRKSAASESTDGMSKFWSNEGMDTFIDWLADPINHERLHRGAPTAGHRPADLHKEIAEIVNSKHNTTWDTVAVKSKIAYTKKKYDAARKLATVTGGGDTEEITPMNAMLDECPFYEKLHKVYVGSLNRNAPSPKQPQRPEIVRNSELDESPAVDDSTIDEFEGALSSDSDSSIPPQPASKGKQRKEDTSILGRNLMKTLNRLERSCRKGGNRLGAASEEWLNREQALIKRLDDIEAKHTAMLHKRELALEQREMDFKTEKQAERERIDKEWTRVQQAWTRYHNMAAELKTDLQQQVQDLRDQMLLRRE
;
A
#
# COMPACT_ATOMS: atom_id res chain seq x y z
N MET A 1 -45.38 17.24 49.72
CA MET A 1 -46.01 16.58 48.56
C MET A 1 -45.02 16.68 47.41
N TYR A 2 -44.41 15.55 47.03
CA TYR A 2 -43.40 15.48 45.98
C TYR A 2 -44.11 15.25 44.65
N VAL A 3 -43.86 16.11 43.66
CA VAL A 3 -44.33 15.92 42.28
C VAL A 3 -43.12 15.47 41.46
N GLY A 4 -43.15 14.23 40.97
CA GLY A 4 -42.08 13.63 40.18
C GLY A 4 -42.02 14.17 38.74
N PRO A 5 -40.87 14.04 38.07
CA PRO A 5 -40.68 14.55 36.71
C PRO A 5 -41.39 13.67 35.68
N SER A 6 -42.09 14.33 34.75
CA SER A 6 -42.80 13.71 33.63
C SER A 6 -41.85 12.98 32.68
N GLU A 7 -42.20 11.73 32.38
CA GLU A 7 -41.56 10.90 31.36
C GLU A 7 -41.76 11.50 29.96
N MET A 8 -40.67 11.93 29.32
CA MET A 8 -40.67 12.28 27.90
C MET A 8 -40.63 11.01 27.04
N THR A 9 -41.74 10.76 26.36
CA THR A 9 -41.93 9.69 25.38
C THR A 9 -41.04 9.94 24.16
N LYS A 10 -40.15 8.99 23.83
CA LYS A 10 -39.32 9.02 22.62
C LYS A 10 -40.19 8.74 21.37
N PRO A 11 -40.00 9.47 20.25
CA PRO A 11 -40.69 9.15 19.01
C PRO A 11 -40.06 7.92 18.30
N PRO A 12 -40.85 7.14 17.53
CA PRO A 12 -40.37 5.95 16.86
C PRO A 12 -39.47 6.29 15.66
N ARG A 13 -38.30 5.64 15.61
CA ARG A 13 -37.44 5.57 14.42
C ARG A 13 -38.00 4.51 13.48
N ASN A 14 -38.77 4.89 12.45
CA ASN A 14 -38.84 4.10 11.22
C ASN A 14 -39.50 4.89 10.08
N ILE A 15 -38.70 5.52 9.20
CA ILE A 15 -39.15 5.82 7.84
C ILE A 15 -37.98 5.53 6.90
N GLN A 16 -38.11 4.43 6.15
CA GLN A 16 -37.30 4.13 4.97
C GLN A 16 -37.49 5.24 3.94
N ALA A 17 -36.40 5.93 3.59
CA ALA A 17 -36.39 6.86 2.47
C ALA A 17 -36.46 6.07 1.15
N ARG A 18 -37.58 6.21 0.43
CA ARG A 18 -37.65 5.86 -1.00
C ARG A 18 -37.21 7.09 -1.81
N PRO A 19 -36.31 6.94 -2.81
CA PRO A 19 -35.97 8.05 -3.68
C PRO A 19 -37.13 8.36 -4.65
N ILE A 20 -37.56 9.62 -4.66
CA ILE A 20 -38.49 10.18 -5.64
C ILE A 20 -37.66 10.60 -6.86
N ALA A 21 -37.90 9.95 -8.00
CA ALA A 21 -37.32 10.35 -9.27
C ALA A 21 -38.04 11.61 -9.79
N PHE A 22 -37.31 12.70 -9.98
CA PHE A 22 -37.78 13.87 -10.71
C PHE A 22 -37.65 13.61 -12.21
N ALA A 23 -38.78 13.48 -12.90
CA ALA A 23 -38.84 13.52 -14.36
C ALA A 23 -38.74 14.99 -14.81
N VAL A 24 -37.66 15.34 -15.51
CA VAL A 24 -37.51 16.61 -16.22
C VAL A 24 -38.31 16.47 -17.52
N VAL A 25 -39.39 17.25 -17.65
CA VAL A 25 -40.16 17.40 -18.88
C VAL A 25 -39.43 18.43 -19.74
N ASP A 26 -38.78 17.97 -20.80
CA ASP A 26 -38.10 18.82 -21.78
C ASP A 26 -39.07 19.12 -22.94
N LEU A 27 -39.45 20.39 -23.09
CA LEU A 27 -40.31 20.91 -24.14
C LEU A 27 -39.42 21.37 -25.31
N THR A 28 -39.35 20.56 -26.37
CA THR A 28 -38.81 21.01 -27.67
C THR A 28 -39.95 21.34 -28.63
N PRO A 29 -39.87 22.45 -29.38
CA PRO A 29 -40.76 22.70 -30.50
C PRO A 29 -40.20 22.11 -31.79
N ASP A 30 -41.09 21.44 -32.50
CA ASP A 30 -40.94 20.90 -33.86
C ASP A 30 -40.85 22.03 -34.89
N PRO A 31 -40.08 21.84 -35.99
CA PRO A 31 -40.57 22.35 -37.27
C PRO A 31 -40.57 21.27 -38.38
N SER A 32 -41.74 21.20 -39.00
CA SER A 32 -42.12 20.38 -40.14
C SER A 32 -41.45 20.77 -41.48
N ILE A 33 -40.98 19.71 -42.17
CA ILE A 33 -41.22 19.34 -43.58
C ILE A 33 -40.43 20.03 -44.73
N THR A 34 -40.12 19.16 -45.72
CA THR A 34 -39.55 19.32 -47.10
C THR A 34 -38.04 19.17 -47.21
N GLY A 35 -37.44 18.33 -48.06
CA GLY A 35 -37.87 17.41 -49.10
C GLY A 35 -36.67 17.10 -50.03
N SER A 36 -36.65 15.90 -50.61
CA SER A 36 -35.90 15.46 -51.82
C SER A 36 -34.35 15.27 -51.83
N ASN A 37 -34.00 13.98 -51.95
CA ASN A 37 -33.04 13.31 -52.85
C ASN A 37 -31.50 13.31 -52.63
N PRO A 38 -30.82 12.20 -53.05
CA PRO A 38 -29.44 11.90 -52.69
C PRO A 38 -28.44 12.28 -53.78
N SER A 39 -27.24 12.70 -53.41
CA SER A 39 -26.08 12.65 -54.30
C SER A 39 -24.76 12.63 -53.53
N SER A 40 -23.93 11.67 -53.92
CA SER A 40 -22.58 11.38 -53.42
C SER A 40 -21.57 12.49 -53.75
N GLN A 41 -20.77 12.92 -52.76
CA GLN A 41 -19.28 12.93 -52.74
C GLN A 41 -18.72 13.83 -51.61
N PRO A 42 -17.52 13.53 -51.07
CA PRO A 42 -16.83 14.28 -49.99
C PRO A 42 -15.93 15.39 -50.60
N PRO A 43 -15.08 16.19 -49.88
CA PRO A 43 -14.59 16.10 -48.48
C PRO A 43 -14.43 17.46 -47.72
N ALA A 44 -13.84 17.35 -46.52
CA ALA A 44 -12.93 18.31 -45.84
C ALA A 44 -13.43 19.14 -44.64
N LYS A 45 -12.91 18.73 -43.47
CA LYS A 45 -12.35 19.51 -42.34
C LYS A 45 -12.96 20.90 -42.05
N LYS A 46 -13.62 21.03 -40.89
CA LYS A 46 -13.38 22.14 -39.95
C LYS A 46 -13.74 21.76 -38.51
N ARG A 47 -12.92 22.30 -37.60
CA ARG A 47 -12.79 22.05 -36.17
C ARG A 47 -13.85 22.79 -35.33
N LYS A 48 -13.91 22.38 -34.04
CA LYS A 48 -14.57 22.94 -32.84
C LYS A 48 -15.88 22.22 -32.51
N SER A 49 -16.11 21.76 -31.29
CA SER A 49 -15.67 22.28 -29.99
C SER A 49 -15.31 21.18 -28.99
N ALA A 50 -14.26 21.47 -28.22
CA ALA A 50 -13.93 20.78 -26.98
C ALA A 50 -15.01 21.04 -25.93
N ALA A 51 -15.53 19.96 -25.35
CA ALA A 51 -15.90 19.90 -23.95
C ALA A 51 -14.96 18.84 -23.36
N SER A 52 -13.89 19.34 -22.74
CA SER A 52 -12.94 18.58 -21.97
C SER A 52 -13.61 18.09 -20.69
N GLU A 53 -13.95 16.81 -20.64
CA GLU A 53 -14.23 16.13 -19.38
C GLU A 53 -13.05 15.20 -19.09
N SER A 54 -12.15 15.73 -18.28
CA SER A 54 -10.94 15.09 -17.79
C SER A 54 -11.29 13.88 -16.91
N THR A 55 -11.34 12.69 -17.51
CA THR A 55 -11.25 11.38 -16.82
C THR A 55 -10.19 10.48 -17.46
N ASP A 56 -9.20 11.10 -18.11
CA ASP A 56 -8.24 10.42 -18.99
C ASP A 56 -7.01 9.89 -18.22
N GLY A 57 -7.25 9.07 -17.19
CA GLY A 57 -6.19 8.44 -16.40
C GLY A 57 -6.49 7.04 -15.88
N MET A 58 -7.76 6.69 -15.65
CA MET A 58 -8.12 5.34 -15.22
C MET A 58 -8.09 4.38 -16.41
N SER A 59 -7.11 3.47 -16.40
CA SER A 59 -7.01 2.38 -17.38
C SER A 59 -8.39 1.75 -17.64
N LYS A 60 -8.78 1.60 -18.92
CA LYS A 60 -10.02 0.91 -19.36
C LYS A 60 -10.25 -0.44 -18.67
N PHE A 61 -9.18 -1.05 -18.14
CA PHE A 61 -9.27 -2.24 -17.30
C PHE A 61 -10.11 -2.04 -16.02
N TRP A 62 -9.89 -0.94 -15.29
CA TRP A 62 -10.51 -0.66 -13.99
C TRP A 62 -11.96 -0.21 -14.10
N SER A 63 -12.33 0.42 -15.22
CA SER A 63 -13.69 0.88 -15.51
C SER A 63 -14.60 -0.21 -16.09
N ASN A 64 -14.12 -1.47 -16.18
CA ASN A 64 -14.96 -2.56 -16.66
C ASN A 64 -16.06 -2.89 -15.64
N GLU A 65 -17.27 -3.14 -16.14
CA GLU A 65 -18.40 -3.57 -15.32
C GLU A 65 -18.04 -4.82 -14.51
N GLY A 66 -18.41 -4.85 -13.23
CA GLY A 66 -18.09 -5.94 -12.31
C GLY A 66 -16.70 -5.93 -11.69
N MET A 67 -15.81 -4.99 -12.06
CA MET A 67 -14.48 -4.89 -11.45
C MET A 67 -14.53 -4.56 -9.96
N ASP A 68 -15.45 -3.71 -9.50
CA ASP A 68 -15.58 -3.41 -8.07
C ASP A 68 -15.90 -4.66 -7.25
N THR A 69 -16.89 -5.45 -7.70
CA THR A 69 -17.26 -6.72 -7.05
C THR A 69 -16.14 -7.76 -7.12
N PHE A 70 -15.42 -7.81 -8.24
CA PHE A 70 -14.24 -8.66 -8.37
C PHE A 70 -13.13 -8.28 -7.39
N ILE A 71 -12.85 -6.99 -7.25
CA ILE A 71 -11.83 -6.49 -6.33
C ILE A 71 -12.26 -6.66 -4.88
N ASP A 72 -13.53 -6.41 -4.54
CA ASP A 72 -14.04 -6.64 -3.20
C ASP A 72 -13.95 -8.13 -2.82
N TRP A 73 -14.20 -9.04 -3.77
CA TRP A 73 -13.99 -10.47 -3.55
C TRP A 73 -12.52 -10.80 -3.28
N LEU A 74 -11.59 -10.23 -4.06
CA LEU A 74 -10.14 -10.44 -3.88
C LEU A 74 -9.57 -9.80 -2.61
N ALA A 75 -10.16 -8.68 -2.17
CA ALA A 75 -9.74 -7.92 -0.99
C ALA A 75 -10.36 -8.47 0.31
N ASP A 76 -11.25 -9.46 0.25
CA ASP A 76 -11.74 -10.18 1.42
C ASP A 76 -10.63 -11.12 1.94
N PRO A 77 -10.19 -10.99 3.20
CA PRO A 77 -9.16 -11.85 3.79
C PRO A 77 -9.47 -13.34 3.66
N ILE A 78 -10.73 -13.74 3.82
CA ILE A 78 -11.15 -15.16 3.78
C ILE A 78 -10.98 -15.71 2.36
N ASN A 79 -11.41 -14.95 1.35
CA ASN A 79 -11.29 -15.37 -0.06
C ASN A 79 -9.85 -15.32 -0.55
N HIS A 80 -9.07 -14.34 -0.10
CA HIS A 80 -7.64 -14.25 -0.40
C HIS A 80 -6.87 -15.48 0.14
N GLU A 81 -7.19 -15.94 1.35
CA GLU A 81 -6.62 -17.17 1.90
C GLU A 81 -7.04 -18.43 1.10
N ARG A 82 -8.31 -18.51 0.67
CA ARG A 82 -8.81 -19.60 -0.18
C ARG A 82 -8.04 -19.67 -1.50
N LEU A 83 -7.74 -18.51 -2.09
CA LEU A 83 -7.01 -18.41 -3.36
C LEU A 83 -5.54 -18.86 -3.26
N HIS A 84 -4.92 -18.69 -2.09
CA HIS A 84 -3.48 -18.94 -1.86
C HIS A 84 -3.18 -20.15 -0.96
N ARG A 85 -4.15 -21.02 -0.70
CA ARG A 85 -3.95 -22.22 0.12
C ARG A 85 -3.07 -23.24 -0.62
N GLY A 86 -1.95 -23.63 0.00
CA GLY A 86 -0.95 -24.54 -0.60
C GLY A 86 -1.43 -25.98 -0.83
N ALA A 87 -2.43 -26.44 -0.06
CA ALA A 87 -3.07 -27.74 -0.24
C ALA A 87 -4.57 -27.55 -0.58
N PRO A 88 -4.93 -27.50 -1.87
CA PRO A 88 -6.32 -27.28 -2.27
C PRO A 88 -7.17 -28.55 -2.05
N THR A 89 -8.18 -28.44 -1.19
CA THR A 89 -9.26 -29.44 -1.04
C THR A 89 -10.22 -29.34 -2.24
N ALA A 90 -10.99 -30.40 -2.55
CA ALA A 90 -12.03 -30.35 -3.58
C ALA A 90 -13.00 -29.16 -3.32
N GLY A 91 -13.33 -28.39 -4.35
CA GLY A 91 -14.13 -27.15 -4.24
C GLY A 91 -13.33 -25.90 -3.83
N HIS A 92 -12.03 -26.04 -3.55
CA HIS A 92 -11.11 -24.95 -3.24
C HIS A 92 -9.91 -24.93 -4.21
N ARG A 93 -10.03 -25.58 -5.37
CA ARG A 93 -8.99 -25.51 -6.39
C ARG A 93 -9.02 -24.13 -7.05
N PRO A 94 -7.88 -23.59 -7.52
CA PRO A 94 -7.85 -22.30 -8.21
C PRO A 94 -8.85 -22.21 -9.37
N ALA A 95 -9.05 -23.31 -10.11
CA ALA A 95 -10.04 -23.36 -11.18
C ALA A 95 -11.50 -23.23 -10.69
N ASP A 96 -11.83 -23.85 -9.56
CA ASP A 96 -13.16 -23.78 -8.95
C ASP A 96 -13.43 -22.36 -8.43
N LEU A 97 -12.42 -21.73 -7.79
CA LEU A 97 -12.50 -20.35 -7.32
C LEU A 97 -12.64 -19.35 -8.47
N HIS A 98 -11.95 -19.56 -9.60
CA HIS A 98 -12.15 -18.71 -10.78
C HIS A 98 -13.58 -18.80 -11.32
N LYS A 99 -14.19 -19.99 -11.25
CA LYS A 99 -15.58 -20.21 -11.64
C LYS A 99 -16.55 -19.50 -10.69
N GLU A 100 -16.32 -19.63 -9.37
CA GLU A 100 -17.09 -18.93 -8.33
C GLU A 100 -17.06 -17.40 -8.54
N ILE A 101 -15.87 -16.84 -8.77
CA ILE A 101 -15.71 -15.40 -9.05
C ILE A 101 -16.50 -15.00 -10.30
N ALA A 102 -16.40 -15.77 -11.39
CA ALA A 102 -17.14 -15.50 -12.62
C ALA A 102 -18.66 -15.52 -12.38
N GLU A 103 -19.17 -16.50 -11.64
CA GLU A 103 -20.60 -16.60 -11.30
C GLU A 103 -21.08 -15.41 -10.46
N ILE A 104 -20.30 -14.98 -9.47
CA ILE A 104 -20.62 -13.83 -8.61
C ILE A 104 -20.65 -12.52 -9.40
N VAL A 105 -19.67 -12.31 -10.29
CA VAL A 105 -19.61 -11.07 -11.07
C VAL A 105 -20.72 -11.05 -12.13
N ASN A 106 -20.90 -12.14 -12.87
CA ASN A 106 -21.92 -12.23 -13.91
C ASN A 106 -23.34 -12.10 -13.35
N SER A 107 -23.62 -12.64 -12.16
CA SER A 107 -24.95 -12.52 -11.53
C SER A 107 -25.29 -11.11 -11.07
N LYS A 108 -24.30 -10.28 -10.74
CA LYS A 108 -24.52 -8.91 -10.23
C LYS A 108 -24.46 -7.83 -11.31
N HIS A 109 -23.71 -8.07 -12.39
CA HIS A 109 -23.32 -7.04 -13.37
C HIS A 109 -23.69 -7.38 -14.81
N ASN A 110 -24.52 -8.42 -15.04
CA ASN A 110 -24.91 -8.86 -16.39
C ASN A 110 -23.71 -9.10 -17.34
N THR A 111 -22.55 -9.47 -16.79
CA THR A 111 -21.33 -9.75 -17.56
C THR A 111 -21.27 -11.21 -18.01
N THR A 112 -20.34 -11.52 -18.92
CA THR A 112 -20.09 -12.87 -19.45
C THR A 112 -18.64 -13.30 -19.23
N TRP A 113 -18.11 -13.08 -18.03
CA TRP A 113 -16.73 -13.47 -17.71
C TRP A 113 -16.63 -14.99 -17.62
N ASP A 114 -15.58 -15.53 -18.25
CA ASP A 114 -15.20 -16.93 -18.15
C ASP A 114 -14.02 -17.11 -17.16
N THR A 115 -13.70 -18.37 -16.85
CA THR A 115 -12.61 -18.69 -15.91
C THR A 115 -11.24 -18.22 -16.40
N VAL A 116 -11.05 -18.13 -17.72
CA VAL A 116 -9.82 -17.64 -18.36
C VAL A 116 -9.69 -16.12 -18.20
N ALA A 117 -10.78 -15.38 -18.39
CA ALA A 117 -10.84 -13.94 -18.15
C ALA A 117 -10.58 -13.62 -16.68
N VAL A 118 -11.20 -14.36 -15.75
CA VAL A 118 -10.96 -14.19 -14.32
C VAL A 118 -9.50 -14.44 -13.96
N LYS A 119 -8.90 -15.55 -14.43
CA LYS A 119 -7.48 -15.84 -14.23
C LYS A 119 -6.58 -14.70 -14.75
N SER A 120 -6.88 -14.19 -15.95
CA SER A 120 -6.12 -13.10 -16.57
C SER A 120 -6.27 -11.79 -15.80
N LYS A 121 -7.47 -11.50 -15.29
CA LYS A 121 -7.77 -10.33 -14.46
C LYS A 121 -7.03 -10.41 -13.12
N ILE A 122 -7.00 -11.57 -12.45
CA ILE A 122 -6.24 -11.77 -11.21
C ILE A 122 -4.76 -11.51 -11.44
N ALA A 123 -4.19 -12.08 -12.50
CA ALA A 123 -2.78 -11.89 -12.84
C ALA A 123 -2.46 -10.41 -13.14
N TYR A 124 -3.33 -9.72 -13.88
CA TYR A 124 -3.18 -8.31 -14.19
C TYR A 124 -3.29 -7.42 -12.95
N THR A 125 -4.30 -7.66 -12.09
CA THR A 125 -4.48 -6.96 -10.81
C THR A 125 -3.24 -7.11 -9.93
N LYS A 126 -2.70 -8.33 -9.80
CA LYS A 126 -1.47 -8.57 -9.05
C LYS A 126 -0.28 -7.81 -9.64
N LYS A 127 -0.12 -7.83 -10.97
CA LYS A 127 0.96 -7.11 -11.66
C LYS A 127 0.88 -5.59 -11.42
N LYS A 128 -0.33 -5.01 -11.47
CA LYS A 128 -0.56 -3.58 -11.21
C LYS A 128 -0.37 -3.22 -9.75
N TYR A 129 -0.81 -4.08 -8.83
CA TYR A 129 -0.53 -3.94 -7.40
C TYR A 129 0.99 -3.96 -7.12
N ASP A 130 1.73 -4.90 -7.70
CA ASP A 130 3.18 -4.99 -7.53
C ASP A 130 3.91 -3.77 -8.12
N ALA A 131 3.41 -3.21 -9.23
CA ALA A 131 3.93 -1.96 -9.80
C ALA A 131 3.69 -0.77 -8.87
N ALA A 132 2.46 -0.61 -8.37
CA ALA A 132 2.11 0.41 -7.38
C ALA A 132 2.92 0.26 -6.07
N ARG A 133 3.13 -0.98 -5.60
CA ARG A 133 3.95 -1.27 -4.42
C ARG A 133 5.42 -0.90 -4.63
N LYS A 134 5.97 -1.16 -5.82
CA LYS A 134 7.35 -0.78 -6.14
C LYS A 134 7.53 0.74 -6.09
N LEU A 135 6.57 1.49 -6.63
CA LEU A 135 6.55 2.95 -6.51
C LEU A 135 6.50 3.38 -5.02
N ALA A 136 5.69 2.72 -4.20
CA ALA A 136 5.67 2.97 -2.76
C ALA A 136 7.03 2.71 -2.07
N THR A 137 7.75 1.64 -2.46
CA THR A 137 9.04 1.27 -1.84
C THR A 137 10.23 2.11 -2.32
N VAL A 138 10.25 2.56 -3.58
CA VAL A 138 11.31 3.43 -4.12
C VAL A 138 11.32 4.79 -3.39
N THR A 139 10.16 5.21 -2.91
CA THR A 139 9.99 6.43 -2.10
C THR A 139 10.57 6.32 -0.67
N GLY A 140 10.96 5.12 -0.23
CA GLY A 140 11.45 4.85 1.13
C GLY A 140 12.97 4.73 1.28
N GLY A 141 13.75 4.85 0.20
CA GLY A 141 15.19 4.58 0.25
C GLY A 141 15.99 5.29 -0.84
N GLY A 142 16.24 6.59 -0.68
CA GLY A 142 17.19 7.34 -1.51
C GLY A 142 16.91 8.84 -1.54
N ASP A 143 17.98 9.64 -1.50
CA ASP A 143 18.05 11.11 -1.47
C ASP A 143 17.43 11.84 -2.68
N THR A 144 16.17 11.58 -3.02
CA THR A 144 15.48 12.35 -4.06
C THR A 144 14.10 12.75 -3.56
N GLU A 145 13.87 14.07 -3.57
CA GLU A 145 12.65 14.78 -3.17
C GLU A 145 11.41 14.47 -4.02
N GLU A 146 11.33 13.29 -4.65
CA GLU A 146 10.09 12.82 -5.25
C GLU A 146 9.32 12.03 -4.19
N ILE A 147 8.51 12.76 -3.43
CA ILE A 147 7.26 12.18 -2.92
C ILE A 147 6.54 11.70 -4.18
N THR A 148 6.62 10.42 -4.52
CA THR A 148 5.76 9.86 -5.55
C THR A 148 4.34 10.19 -5.08
N PRO A 149 3.60 11.09 -5.76
CA PRO A 149 2.34 11.53 -5.23
C PRO A 149 1.49 10.27 -5.12
N MET A 150 0.79 10.09 -4.00
CA MET A 150 -0.17 9.01 -3.80
C MET A 150 -1.04 8.79 -5.06
N ASN A 151 -1.30 9.87 -5.80
CA ASN A 151 -1.89 9.91 -7.13
C ASN A 151 -1.21 8.98 -8.15
N ALA A 152 0.12 9.02 -8.35
CA ALA A 152 0.82 8.15 -9.30
C ALA A 152 0.74 6.66 -8.93
N MET A 153 0.62 6.34 -7.64
CA MET A 153 0.39 4.97 -7.18
C MET A 153 -1.06 4.53 -7.42
N LEU A 154 -2.03 5.43 -7.20
CA LEU A 154 -3.44 5.21 -7.46
C LEU A 154 -3.77 5.19 -8.97
N ASP A 155 -2.98 5.87 -9.80
CA ASP A 155 -3.06 5.82 -11.26
C ASP A 155 -2.71 4.40 -11.77
N GLU A 156 -1.70 3.77 -11.16
CA GLU A 156 -1.34 2.39 -11.49
C GLU A 156 -2.35 1.37 -10.95
N CYS A 157 -2.79 1.56 -9.70
CA CYS A 157 -3.74 0.68 -9.04
C CYS A 157 -4.73 1.49 -8.18
N PRO A 158 -5.92 1.83 -8.71
CA PRO A 158 -6.92 2.61 -7.97
C PRO A 158 -7.39 1.93 -6.67
N PHE A 159 -7.33 0.59 -6.64
CA PHE A 159 -7.71 -0.22 -5.48
C PHE A 159 -6.52 -0.62 -4.60
N TYR A 160 -5.39 0.09 -4.71
CA TYR A 160 -4.15 -0.26 -4.00
C TYR A 160 -4.39 -0.46 -2.51
N GLU A 161 -5.06 0.46 -1.82
CA GLU A 161 -5.28 0.38 -0.37
C GLU A 161 -6.09 -0.85 0.05
N LYS A 162 -7.14 -1.20 -0.71
CA LYS A 162 -7.98 -2.38 -0.43
C LYS A 162 -7.16 -3.66 -0.58
N LEU A 163 -6.40 -3.77 -1.67
CA LEU A 163 -5.57 -4.93 -1.96
C LEU A 163 -4.37 -5.03 -1.00
N HIS A 164 -3.77 -3.90 -0.61
CA HIS A 164 -2.60 -3.86 0.26
C HIS A 164 -2.89 -4.49 1.63
N LYS A 165 -4.10 -4.33 2.17
CA LYS A 165 -4.53 -4.93 3.44
C LYS A 165 -4.39 -6.46 3.45
N VAL A 166 -4.73 -7.13 2.34
CA VAL A 166 -4.65 -8.60 2.23
C VAL A 166 -3.27 -9.08 1.75
N TYR A 167 -2.65 -8.36 0.82
CA TYR A 167 -1.34 -8.76 0.27
C TYR A 167 -0.19 -8.60 1.28
N VAL A 168 -0.22 -7.61 2.18
CA VAL A 168 0.80 -7.47 3.23
C VAL A 168 0.68 -8.56 4.29
N GLY A 169 -0.54 -8.89 4.72
CA GLY A 169 -0.81 -9.96 5.69
C GLY A 169 -0.32 -11.33 5.20
N SER A 170 -0.41 -11.59 3.88
CA SER A 170 0.08 -12.83 3.27
C SER A 170 1.60 -12.92 3.12
N LEU A 171 2.33 -11.80 3.15
CA LEU A 171 3.80 -11.75 3.03
C LEU A 171 4.52 -11.91 4.38
N ASN A 172 3.82 -11.71 5.51
CA ASN A 172 4.36 -11.93 6.87
C ASN A 172 4.40 -13.41 7.31
N ARG A 173 4.14 -14.37 6.41
CA ARG A 173 4.31 -15.81 6.71
C ARG A 173 5.77 -16.26 6.87
N ASN A 174 6.73 -15.36 6.63
CA ASN A 174 8.12 -15.49 7.09
C ASN A 174 8.41 -14.49 8.23
N ALA A 175 7.54 -14.44 9.25
CA ALA A 175 7.95 -13.84 10.50
C ALA A 175 9.15 -14.64 11.05
N PRO A 176 10.29 -14.03 11.41
CA PRO A 176 11.35 -14.74 12.10
C PRO A 176 10.72 -15.41 13.32
N SER A 177 10.92 -16.73 13.46
CA SER A 177 10.35 -17.53 14.55
C SER A 177 10.39 -16.73 15.85
N PRO A 178 9.26 -16.60 16.57
CA PRO A 178 9.26 -15.92 17.85
C PRO A 178 10.34 -16.58 18.70
N LYS A 179 11.36 -15.81 19.11
CA LYS A 179 12.33 -16.29 20.09
C LYS A 179 11.50 -16.79 21.27
N GLN A 180 11.52 -18.11 21.48
CA GLN A 180 10.84 -18.72 22.61
C GLN A 180 11.25 -17.96 23.86
N PRO A 181 10.31 -17.51 24.71
CA PRO A 181 10.67 -16.96 25.99
C PRO A 181 11.46 -18.03 26.73
N GLN A 182 12.70 -17.69 27.09
CA GLN A 182 13.51 -18.50 27.98
C GLN A 182 12.68 -18.79 29.22
N ARG A 183 12.41 -20.08 29.40
CA ARG A 183 11.72 -20.66 30.54
C ARG A 183 12.45 -20.24 31.82
N PRO A 184 11.79 -19.64 32.82
CA PRO A 184 12.39 -19.48 34.13
C PRO A 184 12.65 -20.86 34.73
N GLU A 185 13.88 -21.04 35.18
CA GLU A 185 14.38 -22.25 35.82
C GLU A 185 13.80 -22.43 37.24
N ILE A 186 13.45 -23.69 37.55
CA ILE A 186 13.42 -24.35 38.87
C ILE A 186 12.16 -24.00 39.72
N VAL A 187 11.32 -24.95 40.19
CA VAL A 187 11.59 -26.02 41.18
C VAL A 187 10.69 -27.26 40.97
N ARG A 188 11.35 -28.43 40.82
CA ARG A 188 11.07 -29.77 41.39
C ARG A 188 9.70 -30.06 42.05
N ASN A 189 8.95 -31.05 41.55
CA ASN A 189 8.89 -32.44 42.06
C ASN A 189 7.72 -33.26 41.47
N SER A 190 7.92 -34.59 41.48
CA SER A 190 6.99 -35.70 41.20
C SER A 190 6.68 -35.97 39.72
N GLU A 191 6.68 -37.19 39.19
CA GLU A 191 7.19 -38.54 39.47
C GLU A 191 6.72 -39.33 38.21
N LEU A 192 7.48 -40.34 37.78
CA LEU A 192 7.19 -41.42 36.81
C LEU A 192 5.86 -41.35 36.01
N ASP A 193 5.81 -41.56 34.69
CA ASP A 193 6.05 -42.90 34.12
C ASP A 193 6.08 -42.93 32.56
N GLU A 194 6.72 -43.98 32.04
CA GLU A 194 6.57 -44.65 30.73
C GLU A 194 6.79 -43.91 29.38
N SER A 195 7.96 -44.21 28.79
CA SER A 195 8.19 -44.35 27.33
C SER A 195 7.47 -45.64 26.81
N PRO A 196 7.57 -46.08 25.52
CA PRO A 196 8.29 -45.55 24.35
C PRO A 196 7.52 -45.62 23.01
N ALA A 197 8.04 -44.99 21.96
CA ALA A 197 7.99 -45.56 20.59
C ALA A 197 9.05 -44.90 19.69
N VAL A 198 9.81 -45.78 19.05
CA VAL A 198 10.86 -45.61 18.05
C VAL A 198 10.25 -45.63 16.64
N ASP A 199 10.80 -44.84 15.72
CA ASP A 199 11.16 -45.21 14.32
C ASP A 199 11.71 -43.94 13.63
N ASP A 200 12.98 -43.89 13.27
CA ASP A 200 13.66 -44.55 12.13
C ASP A 200 13.46 -43.79 10.81
N SER A 201 14.61 -43.44 10.22
CA SER A 201 14.92 -43.15 8.81
C SER A 201 15.96 -42.01 8.72
N THR A 202 17.25 -42.34 8.80
CA THR A 202 18.20 -42.49 7.66
C THR A 202 18.42 -41.22 6.82
N ILE A 203 19.59 -40.59 7.00
CA ILE A 203 20.75 -40.59 6.06
C ILE A 203 20.43 -39.81 4.79
N ASP A 204 21.03 -38.63 4.66
CA ASP A 204 21.79 -38.35 3.45
C ASP A 204 22.99 -37.43 3.70
N GLU A 205 24.07 -37.90 3.13
CA GLU A 205 25.48 -37.55 3.24
C GLU A 205 25.82 -36.63 2.06
N PHE A 206 26.42 -35.47 2.31
CA PHE A 206 27.13 -34.76 1.23
C PHE A 206 28.35 -34.04 1.79
N GLU A 207 29.46 -34.80 1.83
CA GLU A 207 30.80 -34.27 1.95
C GLU A 207 31.17 -33.48 0.69
N GLY A 208 31.71 -32.28 0.89
CA GLY A 208 32.27 -31.43 -0.15
C GLY A 208 33.63 -30.90 0.28
N ALA A 209 34.62 -31.78 0.38
CA ALA A 209 36.03 -31.43 0.50
C ALA A 209 36.60 -31.09 -0.89
N LEU A 210 37.21 -29.91 -1.03
CA LEU A 210 38.17 -29.59 -2.09
C LEU A 210 39.42 -29.03 -1.38
N SER A 211 40.41 -29.90 -1.16
CA SER A 211 41.51 -30.20 -2.08
C SER A 211 42.66 -29.20 -1.88
N SER A 212 43.54 -29.61 -0.95
CA SER A 212 44.89 -29.12 -0.76
C SER A 212 45.80 -30.07 -1.55
N ASP A 213 46.55 -29.55 -2.52
CA ASP A 213 47.55 -30.34 -3.24
C ASP A 213 48.88 -29.60 -3.43
N SER A 214 49.90 -30.43 -3.56
CA SER A 214 51.27 -30.23 -3.09
C SER A 214 52.25 -29.70 -4.15
N ASP A 215 53.25 -28.98 -3.64
CA ASP A 215 54.70 -29.25 -3.76
C ASP A 215 55.42 -29.43 -5.13
N SER A 216 56.55 -28.71 -5.20
CA SER A 216 57.84 -28.98 -5.85
C SER A 216 58.01 -29.01 -7.38
N SER A 217 58.93 -28.15 -7.87
CA SER A 217 60.03 -28.52 -8.77
C SER A 217 61.04 -27.37 -8.96
N ILE A 218 62.26 -27.52 -8.42
CA ILE A 218 63.46 -26.77 -8.87
C ILE A 218 64.55 -27.81 -9.21
N PRO A 219 65.18 -27.75 -10.40
CA PRO A 219 66.14 -28.75 -10.84
C PRO A 219 67.56 -28.52 -10.31
N PRO A 220 68.44 -29.55 -10.31
CA PRO A 220 69.78 -29.47 -9.76
C PRO A 220 70.90 -29.26 -10.81
N GLN A 221 72.07 -28.85 -10.30
CA GLN A 221 73.44 -29.00 -10.84
C GLN A 221 73.94 -28.02 -11.94
N PRO A 222 75.27 -27.84 -12.18
CA PRO A 222 76.42 -28.62 -11.70
C PRO A 222 77.62 -27.85 -11.12
N ALA A 223 78.55 -28.64 -10.56
CA ALA A 223 79.83 -28.29 -9.99
C ALA A 223 80.83 -27.68 -10.99
N SER A 224 81.68 -26.76 -10.51
CA SER A 224 82.96 -26.47 -11.14
C SER A 224 84.07 -26.28 -10.09
N LYS A 225 85.25 -26.73 -10.48
CA LYS A 225 86.44 -27.07 -9.69
C LYS A 225 87.13 -25.84 -9.09
N GLY A 226 87.80 -26.10 -7.96
CA GLY A 226 88.44 -25.08 -7.13
C GLY A 226 89.68 -24.40 -7.71
N LYS A 227 90.05 -23.30 -7.05
CA LYS A 227 91.40 -22.76 -6.97
C LYS A 227 91.61 -22.14 -5.60
N GLN A 228 92.80 -22.38 -5.08
CA GLN A 228 93.28 -22.11 -3.72
C GLN A 228 93.38 -20.62 -3.36
N ARG A 229 93.38 -20.38 -2.03
CA ARG A 229 94.06 -19.28 -1.29
C ARG A 229 93.50 -17.88 -1.56
N LYS A 230 93.02 -17.13 -0.58
CA LYS A 230 93.66 -16.76 0.69
C LYS A 230 92.59 -16.42 1.73
N GLU A 231 92.93 -16.63 2.99
CA GLU A 231 92.19 -16.12 4.15
C GLU A 231 92.10 -14.59 4.06
N ASP A 232 90.92 -14.08 3.70
CA ASP A 232 90.54 -12.68 3.88
C ASP A 232 89.32 -12.64 4.80
N THR A 233 89.58 -12.73 6.11
CA THR A 233 88.63 -12.43 7.19
C THR A 233 88.04 -11.00 7.06
N SER A 234 88.61 -10.14 6.20
CA SER A 234 88.12 -8.80 5.82
C SER A 234 86.88 -8.80 4.90
N ILE A 235 86.73 -9.80 4.02
CA ILE A 235 85.62 -9.85 3.05
C ILE A 235 84.33 -10.32 3.73
N LEU A 236 84.46 -11.19 4.72
CA LEU A 236 83.34 -11.68 5.52
C LEU A 236 82.66 -10.53 6.28
N GLY A 237 83.43 -9.63 6.90
CA GLY A 237 82.91 -8.44 7.57
C GLY A 237 82.23 -7.43 6.62
N ARG A 238 82.77 -7.25 5.41
CA ARG A 238 82.16 -6.38 4.38
C ARG A 238 80.84 -6.93 3.83
N ASN A 239 80.74 -8.25 3.64
CA ASN A 239 79.52 -8.90 3.20
C ASN A 239 78.47 -8.94 4.32
N LEU A 240 78.89 -9.16 5.57
CA LEU A 240 78.02 -9.08 6.75
C LEU A 240 77.43 -7.68 6.92
N MET A 241 78.24 -6.63 6.77
CA MET A 241 77.73 -5.25 6.83
C MET A 241 76.77 -4.92 5.68
N LYS A 242 76.97 -5.48 4.49
CA LYS A 242 76.03 -5.30 3.37
C LYS A 242 74.70 -6.01 3.63
N THR A 243 74.71 -7.22 4.17
CA THR A 243 73.47 -7.93 4.53
C THR A 243 72.75 -7.25 5.67
N LEU A 244 73.46 -6.76 6.68
CA LEU A 244 72.90 -6.04 7.82
C LEU A 244 72.27 -4.70 7.39
N ASN A 245 72.95 -3.92 6.54
CA ASN A 245 72.39 -2.71 5.93
C ASN A 245 71.18 -2.97 5.02
N ARG A 246 71.15 -4.12 4.34
CA ARG A 246 70.02 -4.53 3.49
C ARG A 246 68.82 -4.94 4.35
N LEU A 247 69.07 -5.66 5.44
CA LEU A 247 68.07 -6.03 6.43
C LEU A 247 67.48 -4.78 7.11
N GLU A 248 68.33 -3.83 7.53
CA GLU A 248 67.88 -2.58 8.14
C GLU A 248 67.01 -1.74 7.19
N ARG A 249 67.41 -1.62 5.92
CA ARG A 249 66.57 -0.99 4.88
C ARG A 249 65.28 -1.75 4.64
N SER A 250 65.28 -3.07 4.71
CA SER A 250 64.08 -3.89 4.57
C SER A 250 63.14 -3.69 5.76
N CYS A 251 63.64 -3.63 6.99
CA CYS A 251 62.86 -3.35 8.19
C CYS A 251 62.26 -1.94 8.16
N ARG A 252 63.03 -0.92 7.77
CA ARG A 252 62.50 0.45 7.60
C ARG A 252 61.41 0.52 6.52
N LYS A 253 61.60 -0.16 5.38
CA LYS A 253 60.57 -0.25 4.34
C LYS A 253 59.31 -0.99 4.82
N GLY A 254 59.47 -2.06 5.60
CA GLY A 254 58.36 -2.78 6.24
C GLY A 254 57.60 -1.92 7.23
N GLY A 255 58.31 -1.20 8.11
CA GLY A 255 57.74 -0.27 9.07
C GLY A 255 56.96 0.87 8.40
N ASN A 256 57.51 1.49 7.36
CA ASN A 256 56.82 2.54 6.61
C ASN A 256 55.55 2.02 5.90
N ARG A 257 55.58 0.79 5.39
CA ARG A 257 54.40 0.15 4.76
C ARG A 257 53.31 -0.16 5.79
N LEU A 258 53.69 -0.66 6.96
CA LEU A 258 52.76 -0.91 8.08
C LEU A 258 52.16 0.39 8.61
N GLY A 259 52.98 1.45 8.76
CA GLY A 259 52.51 2.77 9.17
C GLY A 259 51.50 3.36 8.18
N ALA A 260 51.82 3.34 6.88
CA ALA A 260 50.90 3.81 5.83
C ALA A 260 49.59 3.00 5.79
N ALA A 261 49.67 1.67 5.92
CA ALA A 261 48.48 0.82 5.98
C ALA A 261 47.62 1.09 7.23
N SER A 262 48.27 1.39 8.37
CA SER A 262 47.58 1.77 9.60
C SER A 262 46.86 3.12 9.49
N GLU A 263 47.50 4.13 8.87
CA GLU A 263 46.86 5.43 8.60
C GLU A 263 45.69 5.29 7.63
N GLU A 264 45.84 4.49 6.57
CA GLU A 264 44.77 4.24 5.61
C GLU A 264 43.56 3.56 6.28
N TRP A 265 43.81 2.61 7.17
CA TRP A 265 42.76 1.95 7.96
C TRP A 265 42.04 2.94 8.88
N LEU A 266 42.78 3.80 9.60
CA LEU A 266 42.20 4.81 10.49
C LEU A 266 41.35 5.83 9.71
N ASN A 267 41.84 6.29 8.55
CA ASN A 267 41.11 7.20 7.68
C ASN A 267 39.82 6.56 7.15
N ARG A 268 39.87 5.27 6.82
CA ARG A 268 38.69 4.51 6.38
C ARG A 268 37.67 4.36 7.51
N GLU A 269 38.11 4.09 8.72
CA GLU A 269 37.24 4.00 9.90
C GLU A 269 36.56 5.35 10.17
N GLN A 270 37.31 6.45 10.19
CA GLN A 270 36.75 7.80 10.35
C GLN A 270 35.75 8.15 9.24
N ALA A 271 36.04 7.77 7.99
CA ALA A 271 35.11 7.99 6.88
C ALA A 271 33.80 7.19 7.03
N LEU A 272 33.86 5.99 7.61
CA LEU A 272 32.66 5.19 7.91
C LEU A 272 31.84 5.81 9.03
N ILE A 273 32.48 6.26 10.12
CA ILE A 273 31.81 6.96 11.22
C ILE A 273 31.07 8.19 10.68
N LYS A 274 31.76 9.04 9.91
CA LYS A 274 31.13 10.24 9.33
C LYS A 274 29.93 9.90 8.44
N ARG A 275 30.01 8.82 7.64
CA ARG A 275 28.89 8.37 6.82
C ARG A 275 27.71 7.90 7.66
N LEU A 276 27.97 7.24 8.79
CA LEU A 276 26.92 6.82 9.71
C LEU A 276 26.22 8.04 10.33
N ASP A 277 27.00 9.03 10.77
CA ASP A 277 26.46 10.29 11.31
C ASP A 277 25.61 11.03 10.26
N ASP A 278 26.08 11.09 9.01
CA ASP A 278 25.33 11.71 7.91
C ASP A 278 24.01 10.97 7.61
N ILE A 279 24.01 9.63 7.68
CA ILE A 279 22.80 8.82 7.50
C ILE A 279 21.83 9.05 8.66
N GLU A 280 22.31 9.10 9.89
CA GLU A 280 21.49 9.36 11.07
C GLU A 280 20.88 10.76 11.04
N ALA A 281 21.66 11.77 10.66
CA ALA A 281 21.20 13.14 10.47
C ALA A 281 20.12 13.24 9.38
N LYS A 282 20.30 12.54 8.25
CA LYS A 282 19.28 12.49 7.19
C LYS A 282 18.01 11.79 7.65
N HIS A 283 18.14 10.68 8.37
CA HIS A 283 16.99 9.93 8.87
C HIS A 283 16.18 10.75 9.88
N THR A 284 16.86 11.40 10.83
CA THR A 284 16.21 12.27 11.83
C THR A 284 15.53 13.48 11.17
N ALA A 285 16.16 14.12 10.19
CA ALA A 285 15.55 15.21 9.43
C ALA A 285 14.30 14.77 8.64
N MET A 286 14.35 13.57 8.04
CA MET A 286 13.21 13.00 7.32
C MET A 286 12.03 12.69 8.25
N LEU A 287 12.30 12.11 9.44
CA LEU A 287 11.29 11.87 10.46
C LEU A 287 10.65 13.17 10.94
N HIS A 288 11.44 14.19 11.24
CA HIS A 288 10.93 15.51 11.65
C HIS A 288 10.09 16.16 10.55
N LYS A 289 10.50 16.09 9.28
CA LYS A 289 9.71 16.59 8.14
C LYS A 289 8.37 15.86 8.02
N ARG A 290 8.35 14.56 8.26
CA ARG A 290 7.12 13.75 8.27
C ARG A 290 6.20 14.13 9.41
N GLU A 291 6.75 14.36 10.61
CA GLU A 291 5.98 14.77 11.79
C GLU A 291 5.28 16.11 11.56
N LEU A 292 6.02 17.12 11.08
CA LEU A 292 5.44 18.41 10.69
C LEU A 292 4.33 18.29 9.62
N ALA A 293 4.52 17.42 8.63
CA ALA A 293 3.51 17.20 7.60
C ALA A 293 2.24 16.53 8.14
N LEU A 294 2.37 15.66 9.15
CA LEU A 294 1.21 15.05 9.83
C LEU A 294 0.49 16.07 10.71
N GLU A 295 1.21 16.90 11.46
CA GLU A 295 0.63 17.98 12.24
C GLU A 295 -0.16 18.97 11.37
N GLN A 296 0.41 19.37 10.23
CA GLN A 296 -0.27 20.25 9.28
C GLN A 296 -1.57 19.61 8.76
N ARG A 297 -1.54 18.34 8.36
CA ARG A 297 -2.75 17.63 7.91
C ARG A 297 -3.80 17.49 9.00
N GLU A 298 -3.39 17.30 10.25
CA GLU A 298 -4.32 17.25 11.37
C GLU A 298 -5.00 18.60 11.60
N MET A 299 -4.25 19.70 11.47
CA MET A 299 -4.79 21.05 11.53
C MET A 299 -5.76 21.31 10.38
N ASP A 300 -5.39 20.98 9.15
CA ASP A 300 -6.26 21.14 7.98
C ASP A 300 -7.56 20.34 8.17
N PHE A 301 -7.47 19.07 8.59
CA PHE A 301 -8.64 18.23 8.88
C PHE A 301 -9.54 18.81 9.99
N LYS A 302 -8.96 19.38 11.05
CA LYS A 302 -9.74 20.07 12.10
C LYS A 302 -10.48 21.28 11.55
N THR A 303 -9.83 22.08 10.70
CA THR A 303 -10.46 23.25 10.08
C THR A 303 -11.57 22.86 9.11
N GLU A 304 -11.36 21.86 8.26
CA GLU A 304 -12.38 21.34 7.33
C GLU A 304 -13.58 20.78 8.09
N LYS A 305 -13.34 19.99 9.14
CA LYS A 305 -14.39 19.45 10.01
C LYS A 305 -15.20 20.55 10.70
N GLN A 306 -14.57 21.66 11.09
CA GLN A 306 -15.26 22.81 11.67
C GLN A 306 -16.11 23.53 10.61
N ALA A 307 -15.56 23.76 9.41
CA ALA A 307 -16.30 24.38 8.31
C ALA A 307 -17.54 23.55 7.91
N GLU A 308 -17.42 22.22 7.88
CA GLU A 308 -18.54 21.34 7.56
C GLU A 308 -19.63 21.38 8.66
N ARG A 309 -19.24 21.43 9.93
CA ARG A 309 -20.21 21.63 11.04
C ARG A 309 -20.95 22.95 10.91
N GLU A 310 -20.25 24.04 10.62
CA GLU A 310 -20.87 25.34 10.41
C GLU A 310 -21.81 25.35 9.20
N ARG A 311 -21.48 24.59 8.15
CA ARG A 311 -22.35 24.40 6.98
C ARG A 311 -23.63 23.65 7.36
N ILE A 312 -23.50 22.54 8.07
CA ILE A 312 -24.64 21.73 8.56
C ILE A 312 -25.53 22.58 9.47
N ASP A 313 -24.96 23.36 10.39
CA ASP A 313 -25.72 24.23 11.30
C ASP A 313 -26.49 25.33 10.54
N LYS A 314 -25.87 25.91 9.49
CA LYS A 314 -26.54 26.87 8.60
C LYS A 314 -27.70 26.22 7.83
N GLU A 315 -27.49 25.03 7.27
CA GLU A 315 -28.53 24.28 6.56
C GLU A 315 -29.68 23.88 7.51
N TRP A 316 -29.35 23.39 8.70
CA TRP A 316 -30.33 23.07 9.75
C TRP A 316 -31.18 24.29 10.11
N THR A 317 -30.55 25.45 10.29
CA THR A 317 -31.25 26.71 10.58
C THR A 317 -32.20 27.10 9.44
N ARG A 318 -31.80 26.93 8.18
CA ARG A 318 -32.67 27.18 7.01
C ARG A 318 -33.87 26.24 6.99
N VAL A 319 -33.65 24.95 7.25
CA VAL A 319 -34.72 23.95 7.34
C VAL A 319 -35.70 24.33 8.45
N GLN A 320 -35.19 24.71 9.63
CA GLN A 320 -36.03 25.12 10.74
C GLN A 320 -36.86 26.36 10.42
N GLN A 321 -36.28 27.36 9.76
CA GLN A 321 -37.01 28.54 9.29
C GLN A 321 -38.09 28.17 8.25
N ALA A 322 -37.77 27.31 7.29
CA ALA A 322 -38.73 26.84 6.29
C ALA A 322 -39.90 26.07 6.94
N TRP A 323 -39.59 25.23 7.93
CA TRP A 323 -40.58 24.49 8.71
C TRP A 323 -41.50 25.44 9.51
N THR A 324 -40.94 26.46 10.17
CA THR A 324 -41.75 27.49 10.85
C THR A 324 -42.64 28.24 9.87
N ARG A 325 -42.12 28.64 8.70
CA ARG A 325 -42.93 29.31 7.66
C ARG A 325 -44.09 28.44 7.19
N TYR A 326 -43.83 27.15 6.95
CA TYR A 326 -44.87 26.19 6.58
C TYR A 326 -45.97 26.11 7.64
N HIS A 327 -45.60 26.00 8.92
CA HIS A 327 -46.59 25.96 10.00
C HIS A 327 -47.40 27.24 10.12
N ASN A 328 -46.78 28.41 9.94
CA ASN A 328 -47.50 29.69 9.96
C ASN A 328 -48.50 29.77 8.80
N MET A 329 -48.10 29.42 7.56
CA MET A 329 -49.01 29.39 6.42
C MET A 329 -50.16 28.38 6.62
N ALA A 330 -49.88 27.21 7.19
CA ALA A 330 -50.91 26.22 7.49
C ALA A 330 -51.89 26.70 8.58
N ALA A 331 -51.41 27.47 9.55
CA ALA A 331 -52.26 28.09 10.58
C ALA A 331 -53.15 29.19 9.99
N GLU A 332 -52.58 30.06 9.14
CA GLU A 332 -53.33 31.10 8.41
C GLU A 332 -54.42 30.50 7.52
N LEU A 333 -54.08 29.48 6.72
CA LEU A 333 -55.06 28.79 5.87
C LEU A 333 -56.19 28.16 6.70
N LYS A 334 -55.87 27.64 7.90
CA LYS A 334 -56.87 27.08 8.81
C LYS A 334 -57.79 28.17 9.36
N THR A 335 -57.25 29.33 9.74
CA THR A 335 -58.07 30.45 10.22
C THR A 335 -58.96 31.01 9.12
N ASP A 336 -58.44 31.13 7.89
CA ASP A 336 -59.21 31.59 6.72
C ASP A 336 -60.36 30.63 6.42
N LEU A 337 -60.11 29.31 6.45
CA LEU A 337 -61.14 28.30 6.25
C LEU A 337 -62.21 28.37 7.36
N GLN A 338 -61.81 28.57 8.61
CA GLN A 338 -62.74 28.71 9.72
C GLN A 338 -63.62 29.96 9.57
N GLN A 339 -63.03 31.08 9.12
CA GLN A 339 -63.76 32.30 8.84
C GLN A 339 -64.77 32.11 7.70
N GLN A 340 -64.36 31.50 6.59
CA GLN A 340 -65.27 31.19 5.47
C GLN A 340 -66.44 30.31 5.90
N VAL A 341 -66.19 29.29 6.74
CA VAL A 341 -67.25 28.44 7.28
C VAL A 341 -68.22 29.24 8.17
N GLN A 342 -67.70 30.17 8.96
CA GLN A 342 -68.53 31.03 9.81
C GLN A 342 -69.37 32.01 8.97
N ASP A 343 -68.76 32.69 8.00
CA ASP A 343 -69.47 33.60 7.09
C ASP A 343 -70.61 32.89 6.34
N LEU A 344 -70.38 31.64 5.89
CA LEU A 344 -71.41 30.82 5.25
C LEU A 344 -72.55 30.47 6.22
N ARG A 345 -72.25 30.19 7.50
CA ARG A 345 -73.29 29.95 8.52
C ARG A 345 -74.13 31.19 8.76
N ASP A 346 -73.49 32.34 8.89
CA ASP A 346 -74.17 33.61 9.14
C ASP A 346 -75.06 34.00 7.95
N GLN A 347 -74.58 33.80 6.71
CA GLN A 347 -75.40 33.97 5.50
C GLN A 347 -76.61 33.05 5.45
N MET A 348 -76.48 31.79 5.88
CA MET A 348 -77.61 30.86 5.94
C MET A 348 -78.63 31.24 7.01
N LEU A 349 -78.20 31.80 8.14
CA LEU A 349 -79.11 32.33 9.16
C LEU A 349 -79.89 33.54 8.63
N LEU A 350 -79.20 34.47 7.97
CA LEU A 350 -79.80 35.66 7.37
C LEU A 350 -80.86 35.34 6.30
N ARG A 351 -80.71 34.20 5.59
CA ARG A 351 -81.69 33.74 4.59
C ARG A 351 -82.91 33.04 5.20
N ARG A 352 -82.88 32.68 6.49
CA ARG A 352 -83.99 32.02 7.18
C ARG A 352 -84.95 33.01 7.83
N GLU A 353 -84.45 34.19 8.18
CA GLU A 353 -85.24 35.35 8.60
C GLU A 353 -85.95 35.97 7.38
#